data_AF-A0A947GI58-F1
#
_entry.id   AF-A0A947GI58-F1
#
_cell.length_a   1.000
_cell.length_b   1.000
_cell.length_c   1.000
_cell.angle_alpha   90.00
_cell.angle_beta   90.00
_cell.angle_gamma   90.00
#
_symmetry.space_group_name_H-M   'P 1'
#
loop_
_entity.id
_entity.type
_entity.pdbx_description
1 polymer ?
#
loop_
_entity_poly.entity_id
_entity_poly.type
_entity_poly.pdbx_seq_one_letter_code
_entity_poly.pdbx_strand_id
1 'polypeptide(L)'
;MKILVDTHAFLWFINDSPNLSDHAATLMESDVDLLFSPQQIECNSIEILPITLDHLKVIATLPFHHRDPFDRLLIAQTTIENIEIISADKKFDDYGVTRQW
;
A
#
# COMPACT_ATOMS: atom_id res chain seq x y z
N MET A 1 -2.51 -1.59 -12.84
CA MET A 1 -1.80 -2.61 -12.01
C MET A 1 -2.31 -2.45 -10.59
N LYS A 2 -2.59 -3.52 -9.83
CA LYS A 2 -3.04 -3.35 -8.42
C LYS A 2 -1.83 -3.15 -7.51
N ILE A 3 -1.91 -2.18 -6.61
CA ILE A 3 -0.91 -1.90 -5.59
C ILE A 3 -1.59 -1.72 -4.23
N LEU A 4 -1.04 -2.31 -3.18
CA LEU A 4 -1.55 -2.14 -1.83
C LEU A 4 -1.03 -0.82 -1.25
N VAL A 5 -1.90 -0.03 -0.64
CA VAL A 5 -1.50 1.24 -0.04
C VAL A 5 -1.49 1.09 1.48
N ASP A 6 -0.33 1.33 2.10
CA ASP A 6 -0.22 1.46 3.55
C ASP A 6 -1.10 2.64 4.03
N THR A 7 -1.73 2.45 5.19
CA THR A 7 -2.59 3.48 5.79
C THR A 7 -1.83 4.80 6.04
N HIS A 8 -0.56 4.75 6.46
CA HIS A 8 0.21 5.99 6.65
C HIS A 8 0.45 6.72 5.32
N ALA A 9 0.79 5.98 4.26
CA ALA A 9 1.00 6.55 2.93
C ALA A 9 -0.29 7.17 2.39
N PHE A 10 -1.44 6.48 2.56
CA PHE A 10 -2.75 7.01 2.16
C PHE A 10 -3.12 8.29 2.93
N LEU A 11 -2.91 8.29 4.26
CA LEU A 11 -3.18 9.48 5.08
C LEU A 11 -2.30 10.66 4.67
N TRP A 12 -1.05 10.42 4.32
CA TRP A 12 -0.17 11.47 3.83
C TRP A 12 -0.60 12.01 2.46
N PHE A 13 -1.06 11.14 1.58
CA PHE A 13 -1.60 11.51 0.27
C PHE A 13 -2.82 12.44 0.38
N ILE A 14 -3.85 12.04 1.13
CA ILE A 14 -5.08 12.85 1.24
C ILE A 14 -4.91 14.17 2.01
N ASN A 15 -3.77 14.36 2.69
CA ASN A 15 -3.48 15.55 3.49
C ASN A 15 -2.30 16.37 2.92
N ASP A 16 -1.87 16.11 1.68
CA ASP A 16 -0.73 16.79 1.03
C ASP A 16 0.52 16.86 1.95
N SER A 17 0.82 15.74 2.62
CA SER A 17 1.88 15.72 3.63
C SER A 17 3.27 15.72 3.00
N PRO A 18 4.23 16.52 3.51
CA PRO A 18 5.62 16.50 3.04
C PRO A 18 6.36 15.19 3.37
N ASN A 19 5.74 14.30 4.14
CA ASN A 19 6.28 12.97 4.41
C ASN A 19 6.01 11.98 3.28
N LEU A 20 5.10 12.28 2.34
CA LEU A 20 4.90 11.47 1.15
C LEU A 20 6.01 11.77 0.13
N SER A 21 6.60 10.73 -0.44
CA SER A 21 7.55 10.84 -1.54
C SER A 21 6.85 11.12 -2.87
N ASP A 22 7.53 11.85 -3.76
CA ASP A 22 7.00 12.18 -5.09
C ASP A 22 6.64 10.94 -5.92
N HIS A 23 7.41 9.85 -5.76
CA HIS A 23 7.16 8.59 -6.46
C HIS A 23 5.88 7.90 -5.97
N ALA A 24 5.70 7.78 -4.65
CA ALA A 24 4.46 7.29 -4.04
C ALA A 24 3.24 8.13 -4.46
N ALA A 25 3.36 9.47 -4.45
CA ALA A 25 2.30 10.37 -4.91
C ALA A 25 1.94 10.11 -6.38
N THR A 26 2.96 10.04 -7.26
CA THR A 26 2.78 9.75 -8.69
C THR A 26 2.05 8.43 -8.91
N LEU A 27 2.41 7.37 -8.16
CA LEU A 27 1.74 6.06 -8.27
C LEU A 27 0.26 6.14 -7.87
N MET A 28 -0.08 6.88 -6.81
CA MET A 28 -1.48 7.05 -6.36
C MET A 28 -2.30 7.92 -7.31
N GLU A 29 -1.66 8.85 -8.02
CA GLU A 29 -2.28 9.69 -9.05
C GLU A 29 -2.41 8.98 -10.40
N SER A 30 -1.66 7.90 -10.64
CA SER A 30 -1.48 7.31 -11.98
C SER A 30 -2.66 6.49 -12.54
N ASP A 31 -3.83 6.50 -11.91
CA ASP A 31 -5.05 5.82 -12.40
C ASP A 31 -6.20 6.81 -12.72
N VAL A 32 -5.86 8.06 -13.04
CA VAL A 32 -6.80 9.08 -13.52
C VAL A 32 -6.76 9.09 -15.05
N ASP A 33 -7.80 8.55 -15.70
CA ASP A 33 -8.10 8.84 -17.10
C ASP A 33 -7.97 10.37 -17.29
N LEU A 34 -7.08 10.80 -18.18
CA LEU A 34 -6.62 12.19 -18.40
C LEU A 34 -7.71 13.15 -18.94
N LEU A 35 -8.96 12.99 -18.52
CA LEU A 35 -10.11 13.78 -18.95
C LEU A 35 -10.71 14.52 -17.74
N PHE A 36 -10.17 15.73 -17.56
CA PHE A 36 -10.75 16.92 -16.92
C PHE A 36 -10.63 17.10 -15.40
N SER A 37 -10.31 18.35 -15.03
CA SER A 37 -10.45 19.00 -13.71
C SER A 37 -9.38 18.69 -12.63
N PRO A 38 -8.49 19.65 -12.26
CA PRO A 38 -7.52 19.48 -11.16
C PRO A 38 -8.16 19.43 -9.76
N GLN A 39 -9.49 19.56 -9.66
CA GLN A 39 -10.22 19.47 -8.39
C GLN A 39 -10.94 18.12 -8.20
N GLN A 40 -10.84 17.18 -9.15
CA GLN A 40 -11.56 15.89 -9.14
C GLN A 40 -10.62 14.70 -9.37
N ILE A 41 -9.48 14.69 -8.70
CA ILE A 41 -8.85 13.41 -8.34
C ILE A 41 -9.71 12.85 -7.19
N GLU A 42 -10.93 12.42 -7.50
CA GLU A 42 -11.71 11.63 -6.57
C GLU A 42 -10.88 10.36 -6.32
N CYS A 43 -10.80 9.89 -5.08
CA CYS A 43 -10.21 8.60 -4.70
C CYS A 43 -10.90 7.38 -5.37
N ASN A 44 -11.58 7.58 -6.49
CA ASN A 44 -12.46 6.66 -7.22
C ASN A 44 -11.79 5.35 -7.62
N SER A 45 -10.47 5.32 -7.72
CA SER A 45 -9.72 4.10 -8.11
C SER A 45 -9.17 3.31 -6.91
N ILE A 46 -9.40 3.78 -5.66
CA ILE A 46 -8.97 3.05 -4.46
C ILE A 46 -10.08 2.07 -4.05
N GLU A 47 -9.78 0.79 -4.20
CA GLU A 47 -10.63 -0.31 -3.76
C GLU A 47 -10.23 -0.81 -2.37
N ILE A 48 -11.21 -1.17 -1.54
CA ILE A 48 -10.95 -1.89 -0.29
C ILE A 48 -10.60 -3.34 -0.63
N LEU A 49 -9.42 -3.81 -0.22
CA LEU A 49 -9.04 -5.22 -0.29
C LEU A 49 -9.54 -5.95 0.97
N PRO A 50 -10.51 -6.89 0.86
CA PRO A 50 -10.98 -7.64 2.01
C PRO A 50 -9.89 -8.55 2.58
N ILE A 51 -9.87 -8.68 3.90
CA ILE A 51 -8.98 -9.63 4.58
C ILE A 51 -9.60 -11.02 4.47
N THR A 52 -8.80 -12.00 4.04
CA THR A 52 -9.22 -13.40 3.90
C THR A 52 -8.50 -14.29 4.90
N LEU A 53 -9.01 -15.51 5.09
CA LEU A 53 -8.35 -16.51 5.93
C LEU A 53 -6.95 -16.89 5.40
N ASP A 54 -6.72 -16.79 4.09
CA ASP A 54 -5.42 -17.14 3.51
C ASP A 54 -4.36 -16.10 3.86
N HIS A 55 -4.73 -14.81 3.97
CA HIS A 55 -3.86 -13.78 4.53
C HIS A 55 -3.45 -14.13 5.97
N LEU A 56 -4.40 -14.56 6.81
CA LEU A 56 -4.12 -14.90 8.21
C LEU A 56 -3.21 -16.13 8.37
N LYS A 57 -3.34 -17.13 7.50
CA LYS A 57 -2.45 -18.32 7.52
C LYS A 57 -1.00 -17.93 7.26
N VAL A 58 -0.75 -17.00 6.35
CA VAL A 58 0.61 -16.51 6.03
C VAL A 58 1.22 -15.75 7.20
N ILE A 59 0.45 -14.97 7.97
CA ILE A 59 0.99 -14.23 9.11
C ILE A 59 1.76 -15.14 10.08
N ALA A 60 1.28 -16.37 10.29
CA ALA A 60 1.90 -17.34 11.18
C ALA A 60 3.25 -17.87 10.67
N THR A 61 3.52 -17.78 9.37
CA THR A 61 4.76 -18.23 8.74
C THR A 61 5.77 -17.10 8.52
N LEU A 62 5.33 -15.84 8.63
CA LEU A 62 6.19 -14.68 8.40
C LEU A 62 7.34 -14.60 9.43
N PRO A 63 8.56 -14.26 8.98
CA PRO A 63 9.65 -13.95 9.89
C PRO A 63 9.35 -12.72 10.75
N PHE A 64 9.99 -12.63 11.91
CA PHE A 64 9.66 -11.63 12.92
C PHE A 64 10.48 -10.33 12.75
N HIS A 65 10.13 -9.50 11.77
CA HIS A 65 10.71 -8.16 11.56
C HIS A 65 9.80 -7.02 12.06
N HIS A 66 8.47 -7.20 12.01
CA HIS A 66 7.47 -6.30 12.60
C HIS A 66 6.85 -6.88 13.88
N ARG A 67 6.60 -5.98 14.85
CA ARG A 67 5.81 -6.28 16.05
C ARG A 67 4.33 -5.99 15.83
N ASP A 68 4.01 -5.03 14.98
CA ASP A 68 2.64 -4.63 14.70
C ASP A 68 1.92 -5.74 13.91
N PRO A 69 0.79 -6.27 14.40
CA PRO A 69 0.00 -7.25 13.66
C PRO A 69 -0.57 -6.70 12.34
N PHE A 70 -0.79 -5.39 12.21
CA PHE A 70 -1.30 -4.78 10.98
C PHE A 70 -0.23 -4.74 9.89
N ASP A 71 1.01 -4.36 10.20
CA ASP A 71 2.11 -4.43 9.21
C ASP A 71 2.31 -5.85 8.70
N ARG A 72 2.22 -6.83 9.60
CA ARG A 72 2.31 -8.25 9.23
C ARG A 72 1.14 -8.70 8.36
N LEU A 73 -0.05 -8.14 8.59
CA LEU A 73 -1.20 -8.39 7.74
C LEU A 73 -1.04 -7.76 6.35
N LEU A 74 -0.52 -6.54 6.26
CA LEU A 74 -0.21 -5.88 4.98
C LEU A 74 0.79 -6.73 4.18
N ILE A 75 1.88 -7.18 4.81
CA ILE A 75 2.83 -8.12 4.18
C ILE A 75 2.13 -9.38 3.67
N ALA A 76 1.24 -9.96 4.48
CA ALA A 76 0.53 -11.17 4.08
C ALA A 76 -0.40 -10.94 2.90
N GLN A 77 -1.10 -9.81 2.84
CA GLN A 77 -1.93 -9.41 1.69
C GLN A 77 -1.08 -9.19 0.44
N THR A 78 0.01 -8.42 0.54
CA THR A 78 0.98 -8.20 -0.55
C THR A 78 1.51 -9.52 -1.10
N THR A 79 1.84 -10.46 -0.20
CA THR A 79 2.38 -11.79 -0.58
C THR A 79 1.33 -12.68 -1.26
N ILE A 80 0.12 -12.77 -0.70
CA ILE A 80 -0.94 -13.66 -1.23
C ILE A 80 -1.53 -13.13 -2.53
N GLU A 81 -1.79 -11.82 -2.62
CA GLU A 81 -2.35 -11.21 -3.82
C GLU A 81 -1.29 -10.99 -4.91
N ASN A 82 0.01 -11.18 -4.59
CA ASN A 82 1.14 -10.96 -5.47
C ASN A 82 1.11 -9.55 -6.10
N ILE A 83 0.88 -8.56 -5.25
CA ILE A 83 0.86 -7.14 -5.59
C ILE A 83 2.01 -6.41 -4.91
N GLU A 84 2.35 -5.22 -5.38
CA GLU A 84 3.34 -4.36 -4.73
C GLU A 84 2.71 -3.60 -3.56
N ILE A 85 3.52 -2.96 -2.72
CA ILE A 85 3.04 -2.11 -1.62
C ILE A 85 3.65 -0.71 -1.64
N ILE A 86 2.84 0.33 -1.45
CA ILE A 86 3.33 1.68 -1.15
C ILE A 86 3.47 1.85 0.36
N SER A 87 4.69 2.00 0.86
CA SER A 87 4.95 2.27 2.29
C SER A 87 6.31 2.94 2.52
N ALA A 88 6.38 3.83 3.51
CA ALA A 88 7.62 4.42 4.00
C ALA A 88 8.49 3.45 4.78
N ASP A 89 7.91 2.38 5.34
CA ASP A 89 8.63 1.48 6.22
C ASP A 89 9.51 0.51 5.42
N LYS A 90 10.83 0.72 5.53
CA LYS A 90 11.84 -0.10 4.85
C LYS A 90 11.88 -1.55 5.35
N LYS A 91 11.35 -1.86 6.52
CA LYS A 91 11.29 -3.24 7.03
C LYS A 91 10.41 -4.14 6.18
N PHE A 92 9.54 -3.59 5.33
CA PHE A 92 8.81 -4.38 4.35
C PHE A 92 9.77 -5.09 3.38
N ASP A 93 10.92 -4.47 3.05
CA ASP A 93 11.94 -5.05 2.16
C ASP A 93 12.51 -6.38 2.74
N ASP A 94 12.54 -6.53 4.08
CA ASP A 94 13.04 -7.73 4.76
C ASP A 94 12.15 -8.97 4.55
N TYR A 95 10.92 -8.78 4.07
CA TYR A 95 9.98 -9.86 3.75
C TYR A 95 10.06 -10.32 2.29
N GLY A 96 10.88 -9.66 1.46
CA GLY A 96 11.00 -9.96 0.04
C GLY A 96 9.81 -9.50 -0.82
N VAL A 97 8.96 -8.61 -0.29
CA VAL A 97 7.92 -7.94 -1.08
C VAL A 97 8.50 -6.76 -1.86
N THR A 98 7.87 -6.40 -2.97
CA THR A 98 8.24 -5.19 -3.72
C THR A 98 7.60 -3.97 -3.07
N ARG A 99 8.42 -3.12 -2.44
CA ARG A 99 8.00 -1.85 -1.85
C ARG A 99 8.26 -0.69 -2.81
N GLN A 100 7.23 0.12 -3.02
CA GLN A 100 7.30 1.40 -3.70
C GLN A 100 7.29 2.53 -2.66
N TRP A 101 8.18 3.51 -2.84
CA TRP A 101 8.23 4.70 -2.02
C TRP A 101 8.82 5.85 -2.82
#